data_AF-A0A8B8M0B5-F1
#
_entry.id   AF-A0A8B8M0B5-F1
#
_cell.length_a   1.000
_cell.length_b   1.000
_cell.length_c   1.000
_cell.angle_alpha   90.00
_cell.angle_beta   90.00
_cell.angle_gamma   90.00
#
_symmetry.space_group_name_H-M   'P 1'
#
loop_
_entity.id
_entity.type
_entity.pdbx_description
1 polymer ?
#
loop_
_entity_poly.entity_id
_entity_poly.type
_entity_poly.pdbx_seq_one_letter_code
_entity_poly.pdbx_strand_id
1 'polypeptide(L)'
;MLILQLLVSEMDLEAGANEELPEIFRERTFLIREILILLNRLVSSPSYSATVLRSLTNTRDMAGLTIDVASRLSRKGKKNEEQDNMAKHIREIEIVDLALLFKKRVFTYLGDGLS
;
A
#
# COMPACT_ATOMS: atom_id res chain seq x y z
N MET A 1 2.98 -11.94 -6.65
CA MET A 1 2.93 -10.80 -7.58
C MET A 1 4.05 -9.84 -7.19
N LEU A 2 5.01 -9.61 -8.10
CA LEU A 2 6.25 -8.89 -7.81
C LEU A 2 6.02 -7.50 -7.19
N ILE A 3 4.97 -6.78 -7.62
CA ILE A 3 4.71 -5.43 -7.14
C ILE A 3 4.40 -5.37 -5.64
N LEU A 4 3.72 -6.38 -5.10
CA LEU A 4 3.40 -6.44 -3.68
C LEU A 4 4.64 -6.82 -2.86
N GLN A 5 5.49 -7.71 -3.39
CA GLN A 5 6.74 -8.08 -2.75
C GLN A 5 7.71 -6.89 -2.70
N LEU A 6 7.78 -6.11 -3.79
CA LEU A 6 8.51 -4.85 -3.84
C LEU A 6 7.97 -3.88 -2.78
N LEU A 7 6.65 -3.71 -2.69
CA LEU A 7 6.03 -2.82 -1.72
C LEU A 7 6.34 -3.22 -0.27
N VAL A 8 6.31 -4.51 0.05
CA VAL A 8 6.75 -5.04 1.36
C VAL A 8 8.21 -4.72 1.62
N SER A 9 9.10 -4.96 0.65
CA SER A 9 10.53 -4.67 0.77
C SER A 9 10.78 -3.19 1.07
N GLU A 10 10.12 -2.28 0.34
CA GLU A 10 10.23 -0.84 0.60
C GLU A 10 9.68 -0.47 1.98
N MET A 11 8.54 -1.03 2.39
CA MET A 11 7.98 -0.78 3.73
C MET A 11 8.90 -1.25 4.86
N ASP A 12 9.60 -2.37 4.67
CA ASP A 12 10.53 -2.91 5.66
C ASP A 12 11.81 -2.06 5.73
N LEU A 13 12.33 -1.61 4.59
CA LEU A 13 13.47 -0.68 4.53
C LEU A 13 13.12 0.66 5.17
N GLU A 14 11.94 1.22 4.88
CA GLU A 14 11.46 2.47 5.48
C GLU A 14 11.37 2.39 7.01
N ALA A 15 10.93 1.24 7.54
CA ALA A 15 10.82 1.04 8.98
C ALA A 15 12.17 0.92 9.69
N GLY A 16 13.22 0.53 8.98
CA GLY A 16 14.59 0.39 9.49
C GLY A 16 15.51 1.60 9.23
N ALA A 17 15.02 2.62 8.52
CA ALA A 17 15.82 3.70 7.93
C ALA A 17 16.24 4.81 8.92
N ASN A 18 16.80 4.46 10.08
CA ASN A 18 17.23 5.44 11.08
C ASN A 18 18.41 6.34 10.62
N GLU A 19 19.14 5.96 9.57
CA GLU A 19 20.34 6.67 9.06
C GLU A 19 20.31 6.94 7.55
N GLU A 20 19.14 6.83 6.90
CA GLU A 20 19.06 6.94 5.45
C GLU A 20 19.07 8.39 4.96
N LEU A 21 19.71 8.65 3.81
CA LEU A 21 19.75 9.99 3.21
C LEU A 21 18.32 10.48 2.92
N PRO A 22 17.99 11.76 3.19
CA PRO A 22 16.64 12.31 3.00
C PRO A 22 16.08 12.14 1.57
N GLU A 23 16.95 12.13 0.57
CA GLU A 23 16.57 11.94 -0.84
C GLU A 23 16.08 10.52 -1.11
N ILE A 24 16.78 9.51 -0.59
CA ILE A 24 16.41 8.10 -0.73
C ILE A 24 15.09 7.82 -0.02
N PHE A 25 14.94 8.34 1.21
CA PHE A 25 13.67 8.22 1.95
C PHE A 25 12.50 8.85 1.17
N ARG A 26 12.74 10.00 0.53
CA ARG A 26 11.75 10.70 -0.29
C ARG A 26 11.38 9.89 -1.55
N GLU A 27 12.37 9.36 -2.27
CA GLU A 27 12.14 8.50 -3.44
C GLU A 27 11.33 7.26 -3.08
N ARG A 28 11.66 6.60 -1.96
CA ARG A 28 10.90 5.47 -1.43
C ARG A 28 9.44 5.84 -1.15
N THR A 29 9.22 6.99 -0.50
CA THR A 29 7.85 7.48 -0.22
C THR A 29 7.07 7.67 -1.52
N PHE A 30 7.70 8.23 -2.56
CA PHE A 30 7.06 8.39 -3.87
C PHE A 30 6.74 7.05 -4.54
N LEU A 31 7.68 6.11 -4.50
CA LEU A 31 7.49 4.77 -5.08
C LEU A 31 6.30 4.04 -4.43
N ILE A 32 6.23 4.05 -3.09
CA ILE A 32 5.10 3.47 -2.33
C ILE A 32 3.77 4.09 -2.79
N ARG A 33 3.73 5.43 -2.91
CA ARG A 33 2.53 6.16 -3.34
C ARG A 33 2.13 5.80 -4.77
N GLU A 34 3.05 5.76 -5.71
CA GLU A 34 2.78 5.45 -7.13
C GLU A 34 2.28 4.02 -7.31
N ILE A 35 2.87 3.05 -6.59
CA ILE A 35 2.40 1.66 -6.59
C ILE A 35 0.96 1.60 -6.08
N LEU A 36 0.64 2.29 -4.97
CA LEU A 36 -0.71 2.32 -4.43
C LEU A 36 -1.72 2.99 -5.38
N ILE A 37 -1.32 4.04 -6.09
CA ILE A 37 -2.15 4.67 -7.13
C ILE A 37 -2.43 3.68 -8.25
N LEU A 38 -1.40 3.01 -8.76
CA LEU A 38 -1.54 2.01 -9.82
C LEU A 38 -2.48 0.88 -9.38
N LEU A 39 -2.25 0.31 -8.20
CA LEU A 39 -3.11 -0.75 -7.65
C LEU A 39 -4.55 -0.28 -7.53
N ASN A 40 -4.79 0.91 -6.95
CA ASN A 40 -6.14 1.46 -6.84
C ASN A 40 -6.80 1.69 -8.19
N ARG A 41 -6.08 2.18 -9.19
CA ARG A 41 -6.61 2.36 -10.55
C ARG A 41 -7.01 1.03 -11.18
N LEU A 42 -6.15 0.02 -11.04
CA LEU A 42 -6.39 -1.32 -11.56
C LEU A 42 -7.61 -1.97 -10.89
N VAL A 43 -7.71 -1.94 -9.56
CA VAL A 43 -8.84 -2.54 -8.84
C VAL A 43 -10.14 -1.74 -8.94
N SER A 44 -10.09 -0.46 -9.34
CA SER A 44 -11.29 0.32 -9.66
C SER A 44 -11.79 0.17 -11.10
N SER A 45 -10.97 -0.39 -11.99
CA SER A 45 -11.33 -0.49 -13.40
C SER A 45 -12.36 -1.60 -13.61
N PRO A 46 -13.52 -1.33 -14.24
CA PRO A 46 -14.49 -2.37 -14.57
C PRO A 46 -13.90 -3.50 -15.43
N SER A 47 -12.92 -3.17 -16.28
CA SER A 47 -12.29 -4.12 -17.20
C SER A 47 -11.24 -5.02 -16.54
N TYR A 48 -10.62 -4.57 -15.44
CA TYR A 48 -9.46 -5.24 -14.86
C TYR A 48 -9.64 -5.66 -13.40
N SER A 49 -10.62 -5.10 -12.67
CA SER A 49 -10.77 -5.26 -11.22
C SER A 49 -10.82 -6.73 -10.81
N ALA A 50 -11.70 -7.52 -11.42
CA ALA A 50 -11.87 -8.93 -11.09
C ALA A 50 -10.58 -9.73 -11.32
N THR A 51 -9.90 -9.53 -12.46
CA THR A 51 -8.65 -10.21 -12.80
C THR A 51 -7.52 -9.83 -11.84
N VAL A 52 -7.41 -8.55 -11.51
CA VAL A 52 -6.36 -8.04 -10.63
C VAL A 52 -6.60 -8.49 -9.20
N LEU A 53 -7.82 -8.36 -8.68
CA LEU A 53 -8.18 -8.81 -7.34
C LEU A 53 -7.99 -10.32 -7.18
N ARG A 54 -8.40 -11.11 -8.18
CA ARG A 54 -8.12 -12.55 -8.23
C ARG A 54 -6.61 -12.82 -8.20
N SER A 55 -5.83 -12.13 -9.02
CA SER A 55 -4.36 -12.31 -9.07
C SER A 55 -3.68 -11.97 -7.73
N LEU A 56 -4.14 -10.92 -7.05
CA LEU A 56 -3.67 -10.50 -5.72
C LEU A 56 -4.06 -11.51 -4.63
N THR A 57 -5.13 -12.27 -4.82
CA THR A 57 -5.70 -13.16 -3.80
C THR A 57 -5.73 -14.64 -4.22
N ASN A 58 -5.00 -14.99 -5.30
CA ASN A 58 -5.08 -16.31 -5.93
C ASN A 58 -4.57 -17.45 -5.03
N THR A 59 -3.67 -17.13 -4.11
CA THR A 59 -3.17 -18.06 -3.10
C THR A 59 -3.34 -17.46 -1.72
N ARG A 60 -3.40 -18.32 -0.69
CA ARG A 60 -3.50 -17.86 0.70
C ARG A 60 -2.35 -16.92 1.08
N ASP A 61 -1.13 -17.22 0.64
CA ASP A 61 0.04 -16.40 0.94
C ASP A 61 -0.04 -15.04 0.26
N MET A 62 -0.49 -14.99 -1.01
CA MET A 62 -0.68 -13.75 -1.74
C MET A 62 -1.82 -12.90 -1.17
N ALA A 63 -2.94 -13.54 -0.78
CA ALA A 63 -4.03 -12.86 -0.10
C ALA A 63 -3.58 -12.29 1.25
N GLY A 64 -2.85 -13.08 2.05
CA GLY A 64 -2.26 -12.65 3.31
C GLY A 64 -1.32 -11.46 3.14
N LEU A 65 -0.43 -11.52 2.15
CA LEU A 65 0.50 -10.43 1.85
C LEU A 65 -0.21 -9.17 1.36
N THR A 66 -1.26 -9.31 0.55
CA THR A 66 -2.11 -8.17 0.11
C THR A 66 -2.79 -7.50 1.30
N ILE A 67 -3.35 -8.30 2.22
CA ILE A 67 -4.01 -7.82 3.43
C ILE A 67 -3.00 -7.13 4.37
N ASP A 68 -1.81 -7.70 4.53
CA ASP A 68 -0.74 -7.15 5.38
C ASP A 68 -0.31 -5.77 4.88
N VAL A 69 0.06 -5.67 3.59
CA VAL A 69 0.42 -4.41 2.93
C VAL A 69 -0.65 -3.34 3.15
N ALA A 70 -1.90 -3.66 2.81
CA ALA A 70 -3.00 -2.72 2.92
C ALA A 70 -3.23 -2.27 4.38
N SER A 71 -3.04 -3.18 5.34
CA SER A 71 -3.26 -2.90 6.77
C SER A 71 -2.11 -2.16 7.45
N ARG A 72 -0.87 -2.39 7.03
CA ARG A 72 0.31 -1.68 7.55
C ARG A 72 0.31 -0.23 7.04
N LEU A 73 0.12 -0.04 5.74
CA LEU A 73 0.10 1.30 5.13
C LEU A 73 -1.11 2.13 5.60
N SER A 74 -2.27 1.52 5.81
CA SER A 74 -3.45 2.23 6.34
C SER A 74 -3.29 2.72 7.79
N ARG A 75 -2.26 2.28 8.52
CA ARG A 75 -1.98 2.66 9.91
C ARG A 75 -0.77 3.59 10.05
N LYS A 76 -0.08 3.88 8.94
CA LYS A 76 1.22 4.58 8.93
C LYS A 76 1.16 5.98 9.56
N GLY A 77 0.07 6.73 9.35
CA GLY A 77 -0.09 8.10 9.89
C GLY A 77 -0.30 8.23 11.41
N LYS A 78 -0.42 7.12 12.17
CA LYS A 78 -0.63 7.19 13.63
C LYS A 78 0.66 7.14 14.45
N LYS A 79 1.84 6.97 13.83
CA LYS A 79 3.10 6.68 14.56
C LYS A 79 4.11 7.82 14.58
N ASN A 80 4.00 8.80 13.68
CA ASN A 80 4.98 9.87 13.54
C ASN A 80 4.31 11.24 13.72
N GLU A 81 4.00 11.59 14.97
CA GLU A 81 3.47 12.92 15.33
C GLU A 81 4.57 14.00 15.49
N GLU A 82 5.82 13.69 15.14
CA GLU A 82 6.91 14.66 15.20
C GLU A 82 7.55 14.89 13.81
N GLN A 83 7.58 16.17 13.39
CA GLN A 83 8.54 16.84 12.47
C GLN A 83 8.03 17.38 11.10
N ASP A 84 7.76 18.70 11.13
CA ASP A 84 8.49 19.80 10.44
C ASP A 84 8.49 19.96 8.91
N ASN A 85 7.74 19.18 8.13
CA ASN A 85 7.57 19.49 6.71
C ASN A 85 6.17 19.17 6.18
N MET A 86 5.36 20.20 5.95
CA MET A 86 3.97 20.11 5.45
C MET A 86 3.85 19.19 4.23
N ALA A 87 4.82 19.26 3.30
CA ALA A 87 4.81 18.43 2.10
C ALA A 87 5.03 16.93 2.39
N LYS A 88 5.81 16.59 3.43
CA LYS A 88 5.99 15.20 3.89
C LYS A 88 4.70 14.68 4.52
N HIS A 89 4.08 15.50 5.38
CA HIS A 89 2.83 15.15 6.05
C HIS A 89 1.68 14.89 5.07
N ILE A 90 1.52 15.75 4.06
CA ILE A 90 0.50 15.56 3.00
C ILE A 90 0.70 14.22 2.28
N ARG A 91 1.94 13.85 1.92
CA ARG A 91 2.22 12.57 1.24
C ARG A 91 1.91 11.36 2.12
N GLU A 92 2.17 11.46 3.42
CA GLU A 92 1.84 10.38 4.36
C GLU A 92 0.32 10.19 4.49
N ILE A 93 -0.45 11.28 4.54
CA ILE A 93 -1.91 11.24 4.50
C ILE A 93 -2.39 10.58 3.20
N GLU A 94 -1.87 10.99 2.05
CA GLU A 94 -2.25 10.41 0.76
C GLU A 94 -1.97 8.89 0.71
N ILE A 95 -0.82 8.44 1.23
CA ILE A 95 -0.50 7.00 1.31
C ILE A 95 -1.52 6.27 2.20
N VAL A 96 -1.87 6.83 3.36
CA VAL A 96 -2.86 6.24 4.26
C VAL A 96 -4.23 6.13 3.58
N ASP A 97 -4.69 7.18 2.91
CA ASP A 97 -5.98 7.20 2.21
C ASP A 97 -6.01 6.21 1.04
N LEU A 98 -4.95 6.18 0.23
CA LEU A 98 -4.80 5.20 -0.85
C LEU A 98 -4.80 3.77 -0.32
N ALA A 99 -4.12 3.52 0.80
CA ALA A 99 -4.07 2.20 1.43
C ALA A 99 -5.43 1.80 2.02
N LEU A 100 -6.17 2.73 2.64
CA LEU A 100 -7.52 2.49 3.15
C LEU A 100 -8.49 2.13 2.02
N LEU A 101 -8.45 2.86 0.90
CA LEU A 101 -9.28 2.57 -0.28
C LEU A 101 -8.95 1.22 -0.88
N PHE A 102 -7.66 0.91 -1.03
CA PHE A 102 -7.21 -0.38 -1.52
C PHE A 102 -7.66 -1.51 -0.59
N LYS A 103 -7.44 -1.34 0.72
CA LYS A 103 -7.88 -2.28 1.76
C LYS A 103 -9.37 -2.57 1.67
N LYS A 104 -10.21 -1.53 1.61
CA LYS A 104 -11.66 -1.70 1.51
C LYS A 104 -12.05 -2.58 0.32
N ARG A 105 -11.47 -2.33 -0.85
CA ARG A 105 -11.77 -3.08 -2.08
C ARG A 105 -11.33 -4.54 -2.01
N VAL A 106 -10.13 -4.80 -1.47
CA VAL A 106 -9.64 -6.17 -1.27
C VAL A 106 -10.54 -6.93 -0.29
N PHE A 107 -10.92 -6.31 0.82
CA PHE A 107 -11.79 -6.95 1.82
C PHE A 107 -13.20 -7.20 1.28
N THR A 108 -13.77 -6.26 0.51
CA THR A 108 -15.06 -6.49 -0.17
C THR A 108 -14.98 -7.69 -1.11
N TYR A 109 -13.95 -7.76 -1.96
CA TYR A 109 -13.76 -8.89 -2.88
C TYR A 109 -13.63 -10.24 -2.18
N LEU A 110 -12.88 -10.29 -1.07
CA LEU A 110 -12.72 -11.51 -0.28
C LEU A 110 -14.00 -11.90 0.46
N GLY A 111 -14.83 -10.94 0.87
CA GLY A 111 -16.15 -11.18 1.45
C GLY A 111 -17.17 -11.70 0.43
N ASP A 112 -17.13 -11.18 -0.81
CA ASP A 112 -18.00 -11.64 -1.91
C ASP A 112 -17.61 -13.05 -2.41
N GLY A 113 -16.37 -13.49 -2.20
CA GLY A 113 -15.87 -14.81 -2.60
C GLY A 113 -16.09 -15.94 -1.58
N LEU A 114 -16.64 -15.64 -0.39
CA LEU A 114 -16.91 -16.61 0.68
C LEU A 114 -18.41 -16.98 0.82
N SER A 115 -19.23 -16.65 -0.18
CA SER A 115 -20.65 -17.03 -0.26
C SER A 115 -20.87 -18.27 -1.14
#